data_AF-A0A661DMH7-F1
#
_entry.id   AF-A0A661DMH7-F1
#
_cell.length_a   1.000
_cell.length_b   1.000
_cell.length_c   1.000
_cell.angle_alpha   90.00
_cell.angle_beta   90.00
_cell.angle_gamma   90.00
#
_symmetry.space_group_name_H-M   'P 1'
#
loop_
_entity.id
_entity.type
_entity.pdbx_description
1 polymer ?
#
loop_
_entity_poly.entity_id
_entity_poly.type
_entity_poly.pdbx_seq_one_letter_code
_entity_poly.pdbx_strand_id
1 'polypeptide(L)' 'MALQQAQVFQKRRAGVLLHITSLPAANLGEDAYRFVDFLHESGVSVWQMLPLGPTHSDGSPYQCLSAHAS' A
#
# COMPACT_ATOMS: atom_id res chain seq x y z
N MET A 1 -1.05 -26.21 -23.04
CA MET A 1 -1.72 -25.72 -21.83
C MET A 1 -1.49 -24.22 -21.75
N ALA A 2 -2.50 -23.40 -22.06
CA ALA A 2 -2.36 -21.95 -22.00
C ALA A 2 -2.52 -21.50 -20.54
N LEU A 3 -1.57 -20.72 -20.03
CA LEU A 3 -1.69 -20.08 -18.72
C LEU A 3 -2.83 -19.07 -18.78
N GLN A 4 -3.89 -19.32 -18.01
CA GLN A 4 -4.95 -18.35 -17.83
C GLN A 4 -4.38 -17.16 -17.06
N GLN A 5 -4.21 -16.02 -17.73
CA GLN A 5 -3.71 -14.83 -17.08
C GLN A 5 -4.65 -14.40 -15.96
N ALA A 6 -4.11 -14.17 -14.76
CA ALA A 6 -4.87 -13.66 -13.64
C ALA A 6 -5.63 -12.38 -14.04
N GLN A 7 -6.87 -12.23 -13.57
CA GLN A 7 -7.76 -11.11 -13.90
C GLN A 7 -7.09 -9.73 -13.66
N VAL A 8 -6.13 -9.69 -12.74
CA VAL A 8 -5.28 -8.54 -12.43
C VAL A 8 -4.54 -7.98 -13.66
N PHE A 9 -4.21 -8.80 -14.66
CA PHE A 9 -3.48 -8.39 -15.86
C PHE A 9 -4.38 -8.01 -17.04
N GLN A 10 -5.71 -8.13 -16.89
CA GLN A 10 -6.67 -7.91 -17.97
C GLN A 10 -6.97 -6.42 -18.24
N LYS A 11 -6.55 -5.51 -17.35
CA LYS A 11 -6.77 -4.06 -17.48
C LYS A 11 -5.51 -3.28 -17.17
N ARG A 12 -5.19 -2.29 -18.00
CA ARG A 12 -4.14 -1.30 -17.71
C ARG A 12 -4.52 -0.49 -16.47
N ARG A 13 -3.59 -0.30 -15.55
CA ARG A 13 -3.78 0.41 -14.29
C ARG A 13 -2.54 1.22 -13.94
N ALA A 14 -2.76 2.33 -13.23
CA ALA A 14 -1.72 3.10 -12.57
C ALA A 14 -1.82 2.90 -11.05
N GLY A 15 -0.70 3.12 -10.36
CA GLY A 15 -0.61 3.04 -8.91
C GLY A 15 0.35 4.05 -8.30
N VAL A 16 0.18 4.32 -7.02
CA VAL A 16 1.09 5.17 -6.21
C VAL A 16 1.72 4.32 -5.11
N LEU A 17 3.04 4.49 -4.93
CA LEU A 17 3.79 3.96 -3.79
C LEU A 17 3.88 5.06 -2.72
N LEU A 18 3.21 4.84 -1.59
CA LEU A 18 3.25 5.75 -0.45
C LEU A 18 3.05 4.95 0.84
N HIS A 19 3.96 5.07 1.80
CA HIS A 19 3.80 4.39 3.09
C HIS A 19 2.89 5.20 4.02
N ILE A 20 2.16 4.54 4.93
CA ILE A 20 1.23 5.19 5.87
C ILE A 20 1.93 6.25 6.72
N THR A 21 3.20 6.03 7.08
CA THR A 21 4.00 7.00 7.85
C THR A 21 4.29 8.30 7.09
N SER A 22 4.04 8.34 5.77
CA SER A 22 4.13 9.56 4.96
C SER A 22 2.82 10.35 4.92
N LEU A 23 1.72 9.81 5.46
CA LEU A 23 0.48 10.56 5.66
C LEU A 23 0.66 11.55 6.84
N PRO A 24 -0.07 12.68 6.86
CA PRO A 24 0.07 13.69 7.89
C PRO A 24 -0.12 13.14 9.32
N ALA A 25 -1.15 12.32 9.55
CA ALA A 25 -1.38 11.66 10.84
C ALA A 25 -0.61 10.34 11.04
N ALA A 26 0.17 9.91 10.05
CA ALA A 26 0.97 8.67 10.07
C ALA A 26 0.18 7.40 10.48
N ASN A 27 -1.12 7.35 10.21
CA ASN A 27 -2.01 6.26 10.60
C ASN A 27 -3.06 5.94 9.51
N LEU A 28 -3.79 4.83 9.69
CA LEU A 28 -4.92 4.43 8.85
C LEU A 28 -6.23 5.10 9.29
N GLY A 29 -6.19 6.42 9.49
CA GLY A 29 -7.33 7.25 9.87
C GLY A 29 -7.85 8.10 8.71
N GLU A 30 -8.38 9.29 9.02
CA GLU A 30 -9.02 10.19 8.06
C GLU A 30 -8.13 10.54 6.86
N ASP A 31 -6.83 10.78 7.08
CA ASP A 31 -5.91 11.07 5.97
C ASP A 31 -5.74 9.90 4.99
N ALA A 32 -5.87 8.66 5.45
CA ALA A 32 -5.83 7.50 4.58
C ALA A 32 -7.08 7.42 3.68
N TYR A 33 -8.27 7.75 4.22
CA TYR A 33 -9.49 7.86 3.43
C TYR A 33 -9.38 8.97 2.39
N ARG A 34 -8.91 10.16 2.81
CA ARG A 34 -8.68 11.29 1.89
C ARG A 34 -7.68 10.94 0.79
N PHE A 35 -6.64 10.15 1.10
CA PHE A 35 -5.71 9.68 0.09
C PHE A 35 -6.34 8.69 -0.88
N VAL A 36 -7.19 7.77 -0.40
CA VAL A 36 -7.96 6.85 -1.27
C VAL A 36 -8.91 7.62 -2.18
N ASP A 37 -9.62 8.63 -1.65
CA ASP A 37 -10.50 9.49 -2.45
C ASP A 37 -9.71 10.22 -3.54
N PHE A 38 -8.54 10.78 -3.20
CA PHE A 38 -7.64 11.39 -4.18
C PHE A 38 -7.19 10.40 -5.28
N LEU A 39 -6.84 9.16 -4.93
CA LEU A 39 -6.48 8.15 -5.92
C LEU A 39 -7.66 7.82 -6.84
N HIS A 40 -8.86 7.68 -6.26
CA HIS A 40 -10.10 7.41 -7.00
C HIS A 40 -10.41 8.53 -8.00
N GLU A 41 -10.39 9.78 -7.55
CA GLU A 41 -10.62 10.97 -8.39
C GLU A 41 -9.57 11.10 -9.50
N SER A 42 -8.33 10.66 -9.24
CA SER A 42 -7.24 10.67 -10.21
C SER A 42 -7.25 9.48 -11.20
N GLY A 43 -8.21 8.54 -11.06
CA GLY A 43 -8.25 7.31 -11.85
C GLY A 43 -7.13 6.31 -11.54
N VAL A 44 -6.42 6.51 -10.42
CA VAL A 44 -5.40 5.60 -9.90
C VAL A 44 -6.11 4.51 -9.10
N SER A 45 -5.71 3.26 -9.30
CA SER A 45 -6.48 2.10 -8.78
C SER A 45 -5.66 1.15 -7.93
N VAL A 46 -4.41 1.51 -7.65
CA VAL A 46 -3.48 0.72 -6.85
C VAL A 46 -2.75 1.65 -5.88
N TRP A 47 -2.82 1.32 -4.59
CA TRP A 47 -1.97 1.92 -3.57
C TRP A 47 -1.01 0.84 -3.07
N GLN A 48 0.28 1.01 -3.32
CA GLN A 48 1.32 0.14 -2.82
C GLN A 48 1.94 0.75 -1.56
N MET A 49 2.20 -0.08 -0.56
CA MET A 49 2.87 0.30 0.69
C MET A 49 4.05 -0.62 0.96
N LEU A 50 4.97 -0.15 1.80
CA LEU A 50 5.98 -0.98 2.45
C LEU A 50 5.32 -1.88 3.51
N PRO A 51 5.99 -2.92 4.03
CA PRO A 51 5.40 -3.79 5.05
C PRO A 51 4.97 -3.02 6.30
N LEU A 52 3.81 -3.40 6.85
CA LEU A 52 3.16 -2.70 7.98
C LEU A 52 3.56 -3.25 9.36
N GLY A 53 4.47 -4.22 9.42
CA GLY A 53 4.92 -4.78 10.68
C GLY A 53 5.73 -3.76 11.50
N PRO A 54 5.82 -3.94 12.83
CA PRO A 54 6.63 -3.08 13.68
C PRO A 54 8.09 -3.10 13.20
N THR A 55 8.65 -1.90 13.01
CA THR A 55 10.04 -1.73 12.61
C THR A 55 10.97 -2.02 13.78
N HIS A 56 12.17 -2.54 13.52
CA HIS A 56 13.25 -2.54 14.50
C HIS A 56 13.68 -1.10 14.87
N SER A 57 14.58 -0.97 15.85
CA SER A 57 15.06 0.34 16.35
C SER A 57 15.77 1.21 15.31
N ASP A 58 16.04 0.68 14.11
CA ASP A 58 16.61 1.38 12.97
C ASP A 58 15.55 2.02 12.04
N GLY A 59 14.26 1.78 12.28
CA GLY A 59 13.16 2.37 11.52
C GLY A 59 12.92 1.75 10.14
N SER A 60 13.56 0.60 9.83
CA SER A 60 13.39 -0.06 8.53
C SER A 60 12.10 -0.89 8.45
N PRO A 61 11.20 -0.63 7.47
CA PRO A 61 9.96 -1.40 7.27
C PRO A 61 10.21 -2.77 6.64
N TYR A 62 11.44 -3.08 6.23
CA TYR A 62 11.82 -4.41 5.73
C TYR A 62 12.43 -5.30 6.80
N GLN A 63 12.77 -4.74 7.96
CA GLN A 63 13.10 -5.48 9.16
C GLN A 63 11.87 -5.44 10.08
N CYS A 64 10.89 -6.30 9.79
CA CYS A 64 9.75 -6.49 10.68
C CYS A 64 10.04 -7.62 11.67
N LEU A 65 9.71 -7.40 12.94
CA LEU A 65 9.77 -8.43 14.00
C LEU A 65 8.88 -9.65 13.71
N SER A 66 7.92 -9.53 12.79
CA SER A 66 7.05 -10.63 12.36
C SER A 66 6.43 -10.38 10.98
N ALA A 67 6.19 -11.46 10.23
CA ALA A 67 5.46 -11.45 8.95
C ALA A 67 3.92 -11.46 9.13
N HIS A 68 3.44 -11.65 10.37
CA HIS A 68 2.03 -11.55 10.76
C HIS A 68 1.95 -10.77 12.08
N ALA A 69 1.02 -9.80 12.19
CA ALA A 69 0.81 -9.04 13.42
C ALA A 69 0.75 -9.97 14.64
N SER A 70 1.56 -9.69 15.67
CA SER A 70 1.53 -10.36 16.97
C SER A 70 0.60 -9.61 17.91
#